data_AF-A0A4Q7G2M6-F1
#
_entry.id   AF-A0A4Q7G2M6-F1
#
_cell.length_a   1.000
_cell.length_b   1.000
_cell.length_c   1.000
_cell.angle_alpha   90.00
_cell.angle_beta   90.00
_cell.angle_gamma   90.00
#
_symmetry.space_group_name_H-M   'P 1'
#
loop_
_entity.id
_entity.type
_entity.pdbx_description
1 polymer ?
#
loop_
_entity_poly.entity_id
_entity_poly.type
_entity_poly.pdbx_seq_one_letter_code
_entity_poly.pdbx_strand_id
1 'polypeptide(L)'
;MPAAADTMIELSKDGSRLITAKVSKQKDEEDSAKIHFRLKRLVIGKNQWGEDATSCVAIEGESDSYTHRDKPTIRGPAKIAYDILTQCVLDYGKDAPTTSVPRGCKAVGWRQWREACFRLGLTMTEDEHAKNKAFINAARHLKEKQWIGVSDPWVWQAR
;
A
#
# COMPACT_ATOMS: atom_id res chain seq x y z
N MET A 1 -23.94 -5.89 21.47
CA MET A 1 -22.63 -5.52 22.07
C MET A 1 -22.86 -5.26 23.56
N PRO A 2 -21.93 -5.65 24.47
CA PRO A 2 -22.18 -5.56 25.91
C PRO A 2 -22.16 -4.09 26.38
N ALA A 3 -23.26 -3.66 27.01
CA ALA A 3 -23.50 -2.26 27.39
C ALA A 3 -22.75 -1.80 28.66
N ALA A 4 -22.02 -2.70 29.34
CA ALA A 4 -21.47 -2.49 30.68
C ALA A 4 -19.92 -2.45 30.77
N ALA A 5 -19.21 -2.35 29.64
CA ALA A 5 -17.74 -2.27 29.66
C ALA A 5 -17.25 -0.82 29.83
N ASP A 6 -16.39 -0.59 30.82
CA ASP A 6 -15.76 0.71 31.09
C ASP A 6 -14.59 1.00 30.15
N THR A 7 -13.87 -0.03 29.70
CA THR A 7 -12.83 0.07 28.68
C THR A 7 -12.86 -1.15 27.78
N MET A 8 -12.74 -0.93 26.47
CA MET A 8 -12.62 -2.00 25.49
C MET A 8 -11.38 -1.75 24.63
N ILE A 9 -10.54 -2.77 24.50
CA ILE A 9 -9.31 -2.74 23.70
C ILE A 9 -9.42 -3.81 22.62
N GLU A 10 -9.37 -3.37 21.37
CA GLU A 10 -9.33 -4.23 20.20
C GLU A 10 -7.87 -4.54 19.84
N LEU A 11 -7.54 -5.82 19.72
CA LEU A 11 -6.22 -6.27 19.32
C LEU A 11 -6.25 -6.74 17.87
N SER A 12 -5.38 -6.17 17.04
CA SER A 12 -5.12 -6.66 15.68
C SER A 12 -3.66 -7.07 15.55
N LYS A 13 -3.42 -8.15 14.81
CA LYS A 13 -2.07 -8.66 14.54
C LYS A 13 -1.82 -8.65 13.05
N ASP A 14 -0.69 -8.10 12.64
CA ASP A 14 -0.28 -8.08 11.24
C ASP A 14 0.59 -9.30 10.87
N GLY A 15 0.96 -9.41 9.58
CA GLY A 15 1.87 -10.44 9.09
C GLY A 15 3.30 -10.34 9.64
N SER A 16 3.67 -9.21 10.26
CA SER A 16 4.99 -8.95 10.85
C SER A 16 5.06 -9.32 12.35
N ARG A 17 3.98 -9.92 12.89
CA ARG A 17 3.79 -10.24 14.32
C ARG A 17 3.74 -8.99 15.22
N LEU A 18 3.54 -7.80 14.66
CA LEU A 18 3.22 -6.60 15.41
C LEU A 18 1.76 -6.66 15.86
N ILE A 19 1.52 -6.38 17.13
CA ILE A 19 0.19 -6.31 17.71
C ILE A 19 -0.15 -4.83 17.91
N THR A 20 -1.29 -4.43 17.38
CA THR A 20 -1.86 -3.10 17.59
C THR A 20 -3.04 -3.23 18.53
N ALA A 21 -2.90 -2.64 19.72
CA ALA A 21 -4.00 -2.42 20.64
C ALA A 21 -4.63 -1.07 20.36
N LYS A 22 -5.92 -1.07 20.06
CA LYS A 22 -6.73 0.13 19.85
C LYS A 22 -7.78 0.22 20.95
N VAL A 23 -7.83 1.33 21.68
CA VAL A 23 -8.93 1.59 22.60
C VAL A 23 -10.18 1.90 21.77
N SER A 24 -11.23 1.09 21.91
CA SER A 24 -12.47 1.22 21.13
C SER A 24 -13.61 1.88 21.91
N LYS A 25 -13.47 2.01 23.24
CA LYS A 25 -14.36 2.78 24.10
C LYS A 25 -13.64 3.09 25.42
N GLN A 26 -13.56 4.36 25.79
CA GLN A 26 -13.14 4.81 27.12
C GLN A 26 -14.07 5.96 27.56
N LYS A 27 -14.49 5.98 28.82
CA LYS A 27 -15.45 6.99 29.30
C LYS A 27 -14.84 8.39 29.50
N ASP A 28 -13.52 8.48 29.70
CA ASP A 28 -12.88 9.67 30.27
C ASP A 28 -11.79 10.34 29.39
N GLU A 29 -11.39 9.78 28.25
CA GLU A 29 -10.37 10.38 27.36
C GLU A 29 -10.66 10.16 25.86
N GLU A 30 -9.91 10.86 24.98
CA GLU A 30 -10.01 10.77 23.52
C GLU A 30 -9.90 9.31 23.01
N ASP A 31 -10.97 8.84 22.37
CA ASP A 31 -11.03 7.55 21.67
C ASP A 31 -10.06 7.53 20.47
N SER A 32 -8.76 7.29 20.67
CA SER A 32 -7.86 6.98 19.54
C SER A 32 -6.47 6.43 19.88
N ALA A 33 -6.09 6.28 21.15
CA ALA A 33 -4.76 5.79 21.50
C ALA A 33 -4.51 4.38 20.92
N LYS A 34 -3.45 4.26 20.11
CA LYS A 34 -2.95 3.01 19.57
C LYS A 34 -1.61 2.68 20.19
N ILE A 35 -1.48 1.48 20.74
CA ILE A 35 -0.23 0.97 21.29
C ILE A 35 0.25 -0.16 20.39
N HIS A 36 1.50 -0.09 19.96
CA HIS A 36 2.15 -1.10 19.14
C HIS A 36 3.15 -1.88 19.99
N PHE A 37 3.01 -3.20 20.04
CA PHE A 37 3.93 -4.05 20.77
C PHE A 37 4.13 -5.40 20.08
N ARG A 38 5.23 -6.06 20.42
CA ARG A 38 5.48 -7.46 20.05
C ARG A 38 5.56 -8.30 21.31
N LEU A 39 5.20 -9.58 21.19
CA LEU A 39 5.39 -10.54 22.28
C LEU A 39 6.74 -11.22 22.09
N LYS A 40 7.64 -11.02 23.06
CA LYS A 40 8.91 -11.75 23.16
C LYS A 40 8.77 -12.84 24.22
N ARG A 41 8.96 -14.09 23.83
CA ARG A 41 9.08 -15.21 24.77
C ARG A 41 10.46 -15.14 25.43
N LEU A 42 10.51 -15.28 26.75
CA LEU A 42 11.74 -15.36 27.52
C LEU A 42 11.69 -16.56 28.49
N VAL A 43 12.86 -17.12 28.78
CA VAL A 43 13.00 -18.18 29.80
C VAL A 43 13.18 -17.50 31.15
N ILE A 44 12.27 -17.77 32.09
CA ILE A 44 12.27 -17.20 33.44
C ILE A 44 12.95 -18.11 34.47
N GLY A 45 13.30 -19.33 34.08
CA GLY A 45 13.98 -20.30 34.93
C GLY A 45 13.73 -21.72 34.44
N LYS A 46 14.01 -22.70 35.30
CA LYS A 46 13.67 -24.11 35.05
C LYS A 46 12.56 -24.56 35.99
N ASN A 47 11.64 -25.37 35.48
CA ASN A 47 10.62 -26.01 36.30
C ASN A 47 11.23 -27.15 37.14
N GLN A 48 10.42 -27.77 38.00
CA GLN A 48 10.84 -28.88 38.86
C GLN A 48 11.29 -30.14 38.10
N TRP A 49 11.05 -30.20 36.79
CA TRP A 49 11.47 -31.27 35.89
C TRP A 49 12.70 -30.90 35.04
N GLY A 50 13.30 -29.72 35.27
CA GLY A 50 14.52 -29.27 34.58
C GLY A 50 14.29 -28.66 33.19
N GLU A 51 13.03 -28.49 32.79
CA GLU A 51 12.63 -27.87 31.52
C GLU A 51 12.52 -26.35 31.67
N ASP A 52 12.73 -25.63 30.56
CA ASP A 52 12.64 -24.18 30.54
C ASP A 52 11.20 -23.71 30.85
N ALA A 53 11.05 -23.01 31.97
CA ALA A 53 9.85 -22.26 32.26
C ALA A 53 9.89 -20.96 31.45
N THR A 54 8.94 -20.78 30.52
CA THR A 54 8.89 -19.60 29.65
C THR A 54 7.76 -18.66 30.01
N SER A 55 8.01 -17.36 29.93
CA SER A 55 7.00 -16.29 29.99
C SER A 55 7.01 -15.46 28.71
N CYS A 56 5.99 -14.65 28.50
CA CYS A 56 5.90 -13.70 27.38
C CYS A 56 5.84 -12.28 27.94
N VAL A 57 6.67 -11.40 27.41
CA VAL A 57 6.62 -9.96 27.71
C VAL A 57 6.25 -9.18 26.47
N ALA A 58 5.44 -8.13 26.68
CA ALA A 58 5.24 -7.11 25.68
C ALA A 58 6.51 -6.26 25.61
N ILE A 59 7.20 -6.33 24.48
CA ILE A 59 8.27 -5.41 24.15
C ILE A 59 7.68 -4.31 23.26
N GLU A 60 8.03 -3.07 23.57
CA GLU A 60 7.69 -1.93 22.74
C GLU A 60 8.13 -2.22 21.30
N GLY A 61 7.18 -2.19 20.38
CA GLY A 61 7.52 -2.22 18.97
C GLY A 61 7.91 -0.80 18.61
N GLU A 62 9.16 -0.55 18.21
CA GLU A 62 9.52 0.72 17.58
C GLU A 62 8.48 1.00 16.49
N SER A 63 7.65 2.01 16.73
CA SER A 63 6.76 2.55 15.72
C SER A 63 7.63 3.38 14.79
N ASP A 64 8.52 2.74 14.04
CA ASP A 64 9.14 3.34 12.88
C ASP A 64 8.02 3.57 11.87
N SER A 65 7.32 4.69 12.04
CA SER A 65 6.40 5.27 11.06
C SER A 65 5.29 4.35 10.53
N TYR A 66 4.80 3.37 11.31
CA TYR A 66 3.51 2.72 11.02
C TYR A 66 2.33 3.62 11.39
N THR A 67 2.42 4.91 11.04
CA THR A 67 1.23 5.49 10.42
C THR A 67 0.92 4.56 9.25
N HIS A 68 -0.18 3.82 9.32
CA HIS A 68 -0.94 3.59 8.11
C HIS A 68 -1.27 4.99 7.57
N ARG A 69 -0.30 5.64 6.90
CA ARG A 69 -0.64 6.45 5.75
C ARG A 69 -1.35 5.44 4.89
N ASP A 70 -2.67 5.48 4.88
CA ASP A 70 -3.46 4.76 3.89
C ASP A 70 -2.71 4.97 2.59
N LYS A 71 -2.09 3.90 2.06
CA LYS A 71 -1.31 4.01 0.82
C LYS A 71 -2.26 4.69 -0.14
N PRO A 72 -1.91 5.88 -0.68
CA PRO A 72 -2.87 6.75 -1.34
C PRO A 72 -3.59 5.93 -2.40
N THR A 73 -4.83 5.55 -2.12
CA THR A 73 -5.49 4.51 -2.91
C THR A 73 -5.90 5.13 -4.22
N ILE A 74 -5.31 4.67 -5.33
CA ILE A 74 -5.72 5.08 -6.67
C ILE A 74 -7.13 4.55 -6.96
N ARG A 75 -8.02 5.44 -7.41
CA ARG A 75 -9.44 5.13 -7.70
C ARG A 75 -9.83 5.66 -9.08
N GLY A 76 -10.95 5.16 -9.61
CA GLY A 76 -11.56 5.67 -10.84
C GLY A 76 -10.66 5.52 -12.08
N PRO A 77 -10.69 6.49 -13.02
CA PRO A 77 -9.91 6.42 -14.26
C PRO A 77 -8.40 6.25 -14.07
N ALA A 78 -7.83 6.81 -12.99
CA ALA A 78 -6.41 6.64 -12.67
C ALA A 78 -6.07 5.17 -12.35
N LYS A 79 -6.96 4.46 -11.63
CA LYS A 79 -6.78 3.03 -11.36
C LYS A 79 -6.82 2.21 -12.64
N ILE A 80 -7.79 2.47 -13.51
CA ILE A 80 -7.94 1.79 -14.79
C ILE A 80 -6.68 1.99 -15.66
N ALA A 81 -6.20 3.23 -15.78
CA ALA A 81 -4.99 3.53 -16.53
C ALA A 81 -3.75 2.82 -15.95
N TYR A 82 -3.63 2.73 -14.63
CA TYR A 82 -2.54 2.00 -13.95
C TYR A 82 -2.61 0.48 -14.17
N ASP A 83 -3.81 -0.09 -14.17
CA ASP A 83 -4.00 -1.53 -14.43
C ASP A 83 -3.64 -1.86 -15.88
N ILE A 84 -4.06 -1.00 -16.82
CA ILE A 84 -3.67 -1.11 -18.23
C ILE A 84 -2.16 -0.97 -18.40
N LEU A 85 -1.51 -0.07 -17.65
CA LEU A 85 -0.05 0.03 -17.65
C LEU A 85 0.59 -1.27 -17.17
N THR A 86 0.04 -1.87 -16.11
CA THR A 86 0.51 -3.17 -15.58
C THR A 86 0.48 -4.23 -16.67
N GLN A 87 -0.63 -4.34 -17.41
CA GLN A 87 -0.76 -5.28 -18.52
C GLN A 87 0.24 -4.97 -19.65
N CYS A 88 0.37 -3.70 -20.04
CA CYS A 88 1.34 -3.31 -21.08
C CYS A 88 2.77 -3.68 -20.70
N VAL A 89 3.14 -3.51 -19.42
CA VAL A 89 4.47 -3.86 -18.91
C VAL A 89 4.69 -5.37 -18.92
N LEU A 90 3.66 -6.17 -18.65
CA LEU A 90 3.74 -7.64 -18.74
C LEU A 90 3.91 -8.11 -20.19
N ASP A 91 3.16 -7.52 -21.12
CA ASP A 91 3.16 -7.95 -22.52
C ASP A 91 4.37 -7.43 -23.32
N TYR A 92 4.75 -6.18 -23.09
CA TYR A 92 5.69 -5.43 -23.95
C TYR A 92 6.79 -4.71 -23.17
N GLY A 93 6.88 -4.90 -21.85
CA GLY A 93 7.82 -4.18 -20.99
C GLY A 93 9.27 -4.44 -21.36
N LYS A 94 10.00 -3.37 -21.65
CA LYS A 94 11.44 -3.41 -21.92
C LYS A 94 12.20 -3.09 -20.64
N ASP A 95 13.23 -3.89 -20.34
CA ASP A 95 14.07 -3.67 -19.17
C ASP A 95 14.91 -2.41 -19.35
N ALA A 96 14.73 -1.42 -18.46
CA ALA A 96 15.46 -0.16 -18.37
C ALA A 96 16.06 0.33 -19.71
N PRO A 97 15.22 0.67 -20.72
CA PRO A 97 15.67 0.94 -22.09
C PRO A 97 16.57 2.19 -22.21
N THR A 98 16.59 3.04 -21.19
CA THR A 98 17.39 4.27 -21.11
C THR A 98 17.88 4.49 -19.67
N THR A 99 18.91 5.32 -19.50
CA THR A 99 19.43 5.73 -18.18
C THR A 99 18.39 6.47 -17.33
N SER A 100 17.36 7.07 -17.96
CA SER A 100 16.27 7.76 -17.26
C SER A 100 15.26 6.81 -16.62
N VAL A 101 15.22 5.55 -17.04
CA VAL A 101 14.41 4.51 -16.40
C VAL A 101 15.25 3.86 -15.28
N PRO A 102 14.77 3.83 -14.03
CA PRO A 102 15.49 3.18 -12.94
C PRO A 102 15.82 1.72 -13.24
N ARG A 103 17.00 1.28 -12.81
CA ARG A 103 17.43 -0.11 -12.98
C ARG A 103 16.45 -1.05 -12.27
N GLY A 104 16.08 -2.14 -12.95
CA GLY A 104 15.11 -3.11 -12.44
C GLY A 104 13.64 -2.74 -12.68
N CYS A 105 13.36 -1.59 -13.31
CA CYS A 105 12.03 -1.26 -13.83
C CYS A 105 11.89 -1.73 -15.29
N LYS A 106 10.70 -2.22 -15.63
CA LYS A 106 10.26 -2.42 -17.01
C LYS A 106 9.46 -1.21 -17.45
N ALA A 107 9.78 -0.68 -18.63
CA ALA A 107 9.10 0.48 -19.19
C ALA A 107 8.41 0.12 -20.51
N VAL A 108 7.34 0.84 -20.81
CA VAL A 108 6.62 0.79 -22.09
C VAL A 108 6.56 2.17 -22.72
N GLY A 109 6.29 2.23 -24.01
CA GLY A 109 6.18 3.51 -24.72
C GLY A 109 4.93 4.29 -24.28
N TRP A 110 5.04 5.60 -24.13
CA TRP A 110 3.94 6.50 -23.79
C TRP A 110 2.76 6.37 -24.77
N ARG A 111 3.07 6.35 -26.08
CA ARG A 111 2.07 6.17 -27.15
C ARG A 111 1.38 4.81 -27.05
N GLN A 112 2.15 3.76 -26.80
CA GLN A 112 1.64 2.40 -26.68
C GLN A 112 0.67 2.27 -25.50
N TRP A 113 1.04 2.84 -24.34
CA TRP A 113 0.16 2.85 -23.17
C TRP A 113 -1.12 3.67 -23.41
N ARG A 114 -1.01 4.84 -24.08
CA ARG A 114 -2.17 5.65 -24.48
C ARG A 114 -3.12 4.88 -25.40
N GLU A 115 -2.60 4.25 -26.44
CA GLU A 115 -3.39 3.45 -27.39
C GLU A 115 -4.07 2.26 -26.69
N ALA A 116 -3.35 1.59 -25.78
CA ALA A 116 -3.94 0.54 -24.94
C ALA A 116 -5.08 1.08 -24.06
N CYS A 117 -4.93 2.28 -23.48
CA CYS A 117 -5.99 2.92 -22.69
C CYS A 117 -7.24 3.23 -23.51
N PHE A 118 -7.09 3.62 -24.78
CA PHE A 118 -8.22 3.88 -25.65
C PHE A 118 -8.93 2.60 -26.06
N ARG A 119 -8.17 1.54 -26.34
CA ARG A 119 -8.70 0.23 -26.74
C ARG A 119 -9.38 -0.52 -25.60
N LEU A 120 -8.81 -0.45 -24.40
CA LEU A 120 -9.30 -1.17 -23.21
C LEU A 120 -10.33 -0.38 -22.40
N GLY A 121 -10.81 0.75 -22.93
CA GLY A 121 -11.96 1.45 -22.36
C GLY A 121 -11.66 2.25 -21.10
N LEU A 122 -10.60 3.07 -21.09
CA LEU A 122 -10.38 4.08 -20.03
C LEU A 122 -11.60 4.99 -19.84
N THR A 123 -12.32 5.26 -20.93
CA THR A 123 -13.59 6.00 -20.96
C THR A 123 -14.48 5.41 -22.06
N MET A 124 -15.80 5.52 -21.88
CA MET A 124 -16.81 5.02 -22.82
C MET A 124 -17.23 6.08 -23.85
N THR A 125 -16.64 7.27 -23.82
CA THR A 125 -16.91 8.31 -24.83
C THR A 125 -16.27 7.93 -26.17
N GLU A 126 -16.91 8.29 -27.29
CA GLU A 126 -16.35 8.13 -28.63
C GLU A 126 -15.53 9.35 -29.08
N ASP A 127 -15.69 10.50 -28.42
CA ASP A 127 -14.95 11.72 -28.75
C ASP A 127 -13.45 11.56 -28.43
N GLU A 128 -12.62 11.68 -29.48
CA GLU A 128 -11.16 11.58 -29.37
C GLU A 128 -10.57 12.66 -28.44
N HIS A 129 -11.15 13.86 -28.44
CA HIS A 129 -10.67 14.93 -27.57
C HIS A 129 -10.92 14.59 -26.10
N ALA A 130 -12.12 14.13 -25.76
CA ALA A 130 -12.47 13.65 -24.42
C ALA A 130 -11.63 12.42 -23.99
N LYS A 131 -11.38 11.44 -24.88
CA LYS A 131 -10.47 10.31 -24.62
C LYS A 131 -9.07 10.79 -24.25
N ASN A 132 -8.53 11.70 -25.05
CA ASN A 132 -7.18 12.23 -24.82
C ASN A 132 -7.11 13.00 -23.50
N LYS A 133 -8.11 13.83 -23.20
CA LYS A 133 -8.21 14.56 -21.95
C LYS A 133 -8.31 13.63 -20.74
N ALA A 134 -9.10 12.55 -20.84
CA ALA A 134 -9.22 11.54 -19.78
C ALA A 134 -7.89 10.84 -19.51
N PHE A 135 -7.17 10.44 -20.56
CA PHE A 135 -5.83 9.85 -20.43
C PHE A 135 -4.82 10.79 -19.78
N ILE A 136 -4.73 12.05 -20.25
CA ILE A 136 -3.81 13.04 -19.68
C ILE A 136 -4.12 13.29 -18.20
N ASN A 137 -5.41 13.39 -17.84
CA ASN A 137 -5.82 13.56 -16.45
C ASN A 137 -5.42 12.36 -15.57
N ALA A 138 -5.67 11.13 -16.04
CA ALA A 138 -5.29 9.92 -15.33
C ALA A 138 -3.76 9.81 -15.17
N ALA A 139 -2.99 10.01 -16.24
CA ALA A 139 -1.54 9.95 -16.22
C ALA A 139 -0.92 11.03 -15.31
N ARG A 140 -1.46 12.27 -15.36
CA ARG A 140 -1.06 13.36 -14.45
C ARG A 140 -1.32 12.98 -12.99
N HIS A 141 -2.50 12.46 -12.68
CA HIS A 141 -2.83 12.04 -11.32
C HIS A 141 -1.89 10.95 -10.80
N LEU A 142 -1.59 9.94 -11.64
CA LEU A 142 -0.64 8.88 -11.30
C LEU A 142 0.78 9.43 -11.07
N LYS A 143 1.24 10.36 -11.90
CA LYS A 143 2.56 11.01 -11.76
C LYS A 143 2.64 11.86 -10.50
N GLU A 144 1.63 12.70 -10.24
CA GLU A 144 1.57 13.55 -9.03
C GLU A 144 1.61 12.73 -7.75
N LYS A 145 0.94 11.57 -7.75
CA LYS A 145 0.94 10.63 -6.63
C LYS A 145 2.11 9.65 -6.63
N GLN A 146 3.07 9.83 -7.54
CA GLN A 146 4.28 9.00 -7.67
C GLN A 146 3.99 7.50 -7.88
N TRP A 147 2.88 7.15 -8.54
CA TRP A 147 2.56 5.76 -8.93
C TRP A 147 3.25 5.36 -10.24
N ILE A 148 3.60 6.33 -11.07
CA ILE A 148 4.31 6.09 -12.34
C ILE A 148 5.47 7.07 -12.49
N GLY A 149 6.53 6.59 -13.14
CA GLY A 149 7.60 7.43 -13.68
C GLY A 149 7.39 7.67 -15.17
N VAL A 150 7.74 8.86 -15.63
CA VAL A 150 7.62 9.26 -17.04
C VAL A 150 8.91 9.95 -17.47
N SER A 151 9.51 9.47 -18.55
CA SER A 151 10.64 10.09 -19.23
C SER A 151 10.49 9.80 -20.71
N ASP A 152 10.21 10.81 -21.52
CA ASP A 152 9.94 10.64 -22.96
C ASP A 152 10.98 9.75 -23.65
N PRO A 153 10.58 8.67 -24.37
CA PRO A 153 9.22 8.22 -24.69
C PRO A 153 8.63 7.16 -23.74
N TRP A 154 9.22 6.95 -22.57
CA TRP A 154 8.95 5.84 -21.66
C TRP A 154 8.06 6.19 -20.46
N VAL A 155 7.27 5.20 -20.05
CA VAL A 155 6.49 5.20 -18.81
C VAL A 155 6.69 3.86 -18.08
N TRP A 156 6.79 3.89 -16.76
CA TRP A 156 6.97 2.71 -15.92
C TRP A 156 6.24 2.86 -14.60
N GLN A 157 6.02 1.74 -13.90
CA GLN A 157 5.48 1.75 -12.53
C GLN A 157 6.57 2.18 -11.55
N ALA A 158 6.24 3.16 -10.70
CA ALA A 158 7.12 3.55 -9.61
C ALA A 158 7.07 2.50 -8.49
N ARG A 159 8.20 2.28 -7.82
CA ARG A 159 8.34 1.35 -6.69
C ARG A 159 8.40 2.10 -5.37
#